data_AF-A0AAW0V7E0-F1
#
_entry.id   AF-A0AAW0V7E0-F1
#
_cell.length_a   1.000
_cell.length_b   1.000
_cell.length_c   1.000
_cell.angle_alpha   90.00
_cell.angle_beta   90.00
_cell.angle_gamma   90.00
#
_symmetry.space_group_name_H-M   'P 1'
#
loop_
_entity.id
_entity.type
_entity.pdbx_description
1 polymer ?
#
loop_
_entity_poly.entity_id
_entity_poly.type
_entity_poly.pdbx_seq_one_letter_code
_entity_poly.pdbx_strand_id
1 'polypeptide(L)'
;MHDTTRSPNSSHHLAPPPPRVARDPEASWCLLACPKWPSTSCPARAGHIRHCVACANHRRPAECLINWRLVPEASLVARCRVYRMAMAGMAVLLLVVVVAEVGADPFILPKKDYCRNRLPSPCCRDGRDDDCTVPISDTVCYCDDFCLEENEDDKENSNHDDCCPDFREVCLGQIPDTYFTGREEGSVCIHNGKVLAAGQHTFNCNECLCEDGQLTCEEDQCLVDEVLIRSVQQNSLRRGWTSTNYSMFWGRKLREGLALRTGTFLPQTMTYNMKPNLLRPDLQRIPMEFDARHKPEWEGLISGVRDQGWCGTSWAFSSLDVAQDREMILSGQSSVILSVQELLSCTFPKVNCQGGYMEHAWGFLKNLGVMEETCYPYTSGSSENVPSCSRESNHCKKYKTEPAYRISTKVEDIQWEILTEGPVQALMTVHRDLFLYKSGVYNCPQTDAQDITAMHSVRIVGWGVEYSSMYAPVKYWVVANSWGTTWGENGFFKIQRGTNACGIESFVLAVRGRKDRMV
;
A
#
# COMPACT_ATOMS: atom_id res chain seq x y z
N MET A 1 -56.53 -22.79 72.57
CA MET A 1 -57.76 -22.97 71.76
C MET A 1 -58.04 -21.66 71.07
N HIS A 2 -57.97 -21.67 69.72
CA HIS A 2 -58.86 -21.02 68.74
C HIS A 2 -59.47 -19.63 69.09
N ASP A 3 -59.57 -18.63 68.21
CA ASP A 3 -59.52 -18.70 66.76
C ASP A 3 -59.58 -17.33 66.06
N THR A 4 -58.97 -17.33 64.86
CA THR A 4 -59.41 -16.76 63.56
C THR A 4 -59.84 -15.31 63.31
N THR A 5 -59.02 -14.66 62.47
CA THR A 5 -59.29 -14.07 61.12
C THR A 5 -60.34 -12.96 60.88
N ARG A 6 -59.88 -11.83 60.30
CA ARG A 6 -60.23 -11.35 58.94
C ARG A 6 -59.37 -10.14 58.48
N SER A 7 -59.24 -10.00 57.16
CA SER A 7 -58.63 -8.93 56.34
C SER A 7 -59.62 -8.63 55.18
N PRO A 8 -59.48 -7.65 54.24
CA PRO A 8 -58.56 -6.50 54.09
C PRO A 8 -59.20 -5.13 53.69
N ASN A 9 -58.31 -4.13 53.52
CA ASN A 9 -58.31 -2.96 52.60
C ASN A 9 -58.96 -1.61 53.00
N SER A 10 -58.15 -0.55 53.19
CA SER A 10 -57.74 0.42 52.13
C SER A 10 -57.16 1.75 52.69
N SER A 11 -56.26 2.38 51.89
CA SER A 11 -55.88 3.82 51.79
C SER A 11 -55.23 4.53 53.00
N HIS A 12 -53.93 4.88 52.96
CA HIS A 12 -53.24 6.02 52.30
C HIS A 12 -53.14 7.30 53.17
N HIS A 13 -51.92 7.62 53.63
CA HIS A 13 -51.56 8.91 54.24
C HIS A 13 -50.57 9.69 53.35
N LEU A 14 -50.83 11.00 53.23
CA LEU A 14 -50.14 12.03 52.45
C LEU A 14 -48.91 12.61 53.18
N ALA A 15 -47.90 13.03 52.42
CA ALA A 15 -46.79 13.89 52.84
C ALA A 15 -46.50 14.97 51.76
N PRO A 16 -45.87 16.13 52.09
CA PRO A 16 -46.00 17.41 51.37
C PRO A 16 -45.00 17.59 50.20
N PRO A 17 -45.11 18.67 49.37
CA PRO A 17 -44.41 18.77 48.08
C PRO A 17 -43.04 19.49 48.17
N PRO A 18 -42.08 19.19 47.26
CA PRO A 18 -40.88 19.99 47.03
C PRO A 18 -41.02 20.96 45.82
N PRO A 19 -40.09 21.91 45.60
CA PRO A 19 -40.33 23.14 44.82
C PRO A 19 -40.24 22.95 43.30
N ARG A 20 -40.86 23.88 42.54
CA ARG A 20 -40.78 23.96 41.07
C ARG A 20 -39.37 24.39 40.64
N VAL A 21 -38.67 23.53 39.89
CA VAL A 21 -37.48 23.89 39.11
C VAL A 21 -37.93 24.28 37.70
N ALA A 22 -37.43 25.41 37.20
CA ALA A 22 -37.71 25.96 35.88
C ALA A 22 -37.26 25.01 34.76
N ARG A 23 -38.06 24.88 33.69
CA ARG A 23 -37.66 24.18 32.46
C ARG A 23 -36.75 25.10 31.64
N ASP A 24 -35.58 24.61 31.31
CA ASP A 24 -34.66 25.22 30.36
C ASP A 24 -35.14 24.94 28.92
N PRO A 25 -35.25 25.93 28.00
CA PRO A 25 -35.78 25.71 26.65
C PRO A 25 -34.87 24.88 25.73
N GLU A 26 -33.62 24.63 26.10
CA GLU A 26 -32.62 23.98 25.24
C GLU A 26 -32.80 22.47 25.03
N ALA A 27 -33.67 21.79 25.80
CA ALA A 27 -33.84 20.33 25.70
C ALA A 27 -34.78 19.86 24.56
N SER A 28 -35.42 20.79 23.84
CA SER A 28 -36.52 20.43 22.91
C SER A 28 -36.08 20.17 21.46
N TRP A 29 -34.80 20.38 21.11
CA TRP A 29 -34.35 20.35 19.71
C TRP A 29 -33.62 19.05 19.28
N CYS A 30 -33.39 18.09 20.18
CA CYS A 30 -32.62 16.88 19.87
C CYS A 30 -33.46 15.63 19.53
N LEU A 31 -34.76 15.75 19.26
CA LEU A 31 -35.67 14.61 19.03
C LEU A 31 -36.15 14.45 17.57
N LEU A 32 -35.39 14.90 16.58
CA LEU A 32 -35.72 14.75 15.16
C LEU A 32 -34.56 14.17 14.35
N ALA A 33 -34.25 12.89 14.54
CA ALA A 33 -33.62 12.02 13.53
C ALA A 33 -33.50 10.57 14.04
N CYS A 34 -34.53 9.74 13.86
CA CYS A 34 -34.40 8.27 13.85
C CYS A 34 -35.57 7.66 13.04
N PRO A 35 -35.32 6.79 12.04
CA PRO A 35 -36.37 6.09 11.31
C PRO A 35 -37.05 5.03 12.19
N LYS A 36 -38.38 4.95 12.07
CA LYS A 36 -39.26 3.98 12.75
C LYS A 36 -38.92 2.53 12.41
N TRP A 37 -38.68 1.67 13.41
CA TRP A 37 -38.85 0.20 13.31
C TRP A 37 -39.53 -0.34 14.59
N PRO A 38 -40.30 -1.45 14.50
CA PRO A 38 -41.46 -1.70 15.35
C PRO A 38 -41.12 -2.22 16.76
N SER A 39 -41.95 -1.77 17.69
CA SER A 39 -41.92 -2.01 19.12
C SER A 39 -42.33 -3.43 19.51
N THR A 40 -41.49 -4.13 20.27
CA THR A 40 -41.96 -4.96 21.40
C THR A 40 -40.89 -5.06 22.50
N SER A 41 -41.31 -4.71 23.72
CA SER A 41 -40.73 -4.95 25.05
C SER A 41 -39.38 -4.32 25.45
N CYS A 42 -39.44 -3.20 26.18
CA CYS A 42 -38.50 -2.88 27.27
C CYS A 42 -39.18 -1.96 28.30
N PRO A 43 -39.28 -2.33 29.59
CA PRO A 43 -39.89 -1.50 30.62
C PRO A 43 -38.92 -0.41 31.12
N ALA A 44 -39.40 0.84 31.11
CA ALA A 44 -38.68 1.98 31.63
C ALA A 44 -38.66 1.99 33.17
N ARG A 45 -37.47 2.15 33.77
CA ARG A 45 -37.32 2.74 35.11
C ARG A 45 -36.20 3.78 35.07
N ALA A 46 -36.50 4.89 35.72
CA ALA A 46 -35.80 6.17 35.82
C ALA A 46 -34.26 6.15 35.69
N GLY A 47 -33.74 7.03 34.83
CA GLY A 47 -32.59 7.84 35.21
C GLY A 47 -31.25 7.61 34.54
N HIS A 48 -31.07 6.82 33.47
CA HIS A 48 -29.79 6.76 32.72
C HIS A 48 -30.01 6.36 31.24
N ILE A 49 -29.47 7.13 30.30
CA ILE A 49 -29.47 6.78 28.86
C ILE A 49 -28.37 5.72 28.63
N ARG A 50 -28.75 4.49 28.29
CA ARG A 50 -27.83 3.40 27.93
C ARG A 50 -27.74 3.27 26.40
N HIS A 51 -26.53 3.26 25.84
CA HIS A 51 -26.30 2.90 24.43
C HIS A 51 -25.84 1.44 24.32
N CYS A 52 -26.40 0.68 23.37
CA CYS A 52 -25.87 -0.61 22.93
C CYS A 52 -24.73 -0.36 21.92
N VAL A 53 -23.54 -0.91 22.18
CA VAL A 53 -22.46 -1.01 21.18
C VAL A 53 -22.55 -2.40 20.55
N ALA A 54 -22.64 -2.47 19.22
CA ALA A 54 -22.70 -3.72 18.48
C ALA A 54 -21.34 -4.45 18.51
N CYS A 55 -21.35 -5.74 18.83
CA CYS A 55 -20.23 -6.65 18.57
C CYS A 55 -20.18 -6.99 17.09
N ALA A 56 -19.15 -6.54 16.38
CA ALA A 56 -18.82 -7.04 15.05
C ALA A 56 -17.97 -8.32 15.18
N ASN A 57 -18.39 -9.35 14.44
CA ASN A 57 -17.66 -10.58 14.12
C ASN A 57 -17.30 -11.54 15.26
N HIS A 58 -18.17 -12.54 15.54
CA HIS A 58 -17.76 -13.94 15.74
C HIS A 58 -18.94 -14.91 15.55
N ARG A 59 -18.69 -16.05 14.89
CA ARG A 59 -19.62 -17.18 14.73
C ARG A 59 -19.58 -18.06 15.99
N ARG A 60 -20.52 -17.87 16.92
CA ARG A 60 -21.19 -18.87 17.81
C ARG A 60 -21.90 -18.16 18.98
N PRO A 61 -23.12 -18.56 19.40
CA PRO A 61 -23.90 -17.83 20.41
C PRO A 61 -23.76 -18.47 21.80
N ALA A 62 -22.75 -18.09 22.55
CA ALA A 62 -22.71 -18.16 24.01
C ALA A 62 -21.46 -17.39 24.47
N GLU A 63 -21.60 -16.55 25.50
CA GLU A 63 -20.55 -15.68 26.10
C GLU A 63 -20.35 -14.30 25.45
N CYS A 64 -21.29 -13.39 25.72
CA CYS A 64 -20.99 -11.94 25.76
C CYS A 64 -20.91 -11.51 27.23
N LEU A 65 -19.69 -11.37 27.76
CA LEU A 65 -19.44 -10.71 29.03
C LEU A 65 -19.62 -9.18 28.85
N ILE A 66 -20.61 -8.62 29.51
CA ILE A 66 -20.91 -7.18 29.49
C ILE A 66 -19.88 -6.45 30.34
N ASN A 67 -18.99 -5.68 29.71
CA ASN A 67 -18.06 -4.81 30.40
C ASN A 67 -18.61 -3.38 30.42
N TRP A 68 -19.09 -2.92 31.59
CA TRP A 68 -19.61 -1.56 31.78
C TRP A 68 -18.46 -0.59 32.04
N ARG A 69 -18.16 0.33 31.11
CA ARG A 69 -17.30 1.49 31.38
C ARG A 69 -18.15 2.74 31.60
N LEU A 70 -18.02 3.34 32.79
CA LEU A 70 -18.51 4.68 33.11
C LEU A 70 -17.65 5.72 32.37
N VAL A 71 -18.28 6.53 31.52
CA VAL A 71 -17.62 7.68 30.88
C VAL A 71 -17.96 8.93 31.71
N PRO A 72 -16.98 9.73 32.17
CA PRO A 72 -17.25 10.94 32.95
C PRO A 72 -17.96 12.02 32.11
N GLU A 73 -18.88 12.78 32.72
CA GLU A 73 -19.68 13.84 32.08
C GLU A 73 -18.85 14.92 31.34
N ALA A 74 -17.58 15.10 31.72
CA ALA A 74 -16.66 16.03 31.06
C ALA A 74 -16.39 15.69 29.59
N SER A 75 -16.54 14.42 29.18
CA SER A 75 -16.29 13.98 27.79
C SER A 75 -17.46 14.30 26.82
N LEU A 76 -18.66 14.56 27.34
CA LEU A 76 -19.83 14.94 26.52
C LEU A 76 -19.80 16.44 26.15
N VAL A 77 -19.37 17.30 27.08
CA VAL A 77 -19.25 18.75 26.85
C VAL A 77 -18.17 19.07 25.82
N ALA A 78 -17.07 18.31 25.82
CA ALA A 78 -16.01 18.45 24.82
C ALA A 78 -16.48 18.05 23.41
N ARG A 79 -17.28 16.98 23.28
CA ARG A 79 -17.82 16.54 21.98
C ARG A 79 -18.87 17.50 21.40
N CYS A 80 -19.67 18.15 22.24
CA CYS A 80 -20.60 19.20 21.80
C CYS A 80 -19.90 20.49 21.33
N ARG A 81 -18.76 20.88 21.94
CA ARG A 81 -17.96 22.02 21.46
C ARG A 81 -17.31 21.74 20.11
N VAL A 82 -16.81 20.51 19.88
CA VAL A 82 -16.26 20.10 18.58
C VAL A 82 -17.34 20.08 17.50
N TYR A 83 -18.57 19.64 17.82
CA TYR A 83 -19.68 19.67 16.86
C TYR A 83 -20.14 21.11 16.52
N ARG A 84 -20.16 22.04 17.49
CA ARG A 84 -20.42 23.46 17.23
C ARG A 84 -19.31 24.12 16.39
N MET A 85 -18.05 23.78 16.62
CA MET A 85 -16.94 24.27 15.77
C MET A 85 -16.95 23.65 14.37
N ALA A 86 -17.33 22.38 14.22
CA ALA A 86 -17.48 21.73 12.93
C ALA A 86 -18.66 22.29 12.12
N MET A 87 -19.78 22.61 12.77
CA MET A 87 -20.94 23.24 12.14
C MET A 87 -20.68 24.71 11.79
N ALA A 88 -19.94 25.45 12.63
CA ALA A 88 -19.46 26.80 12.30
C ALA A 88 -18.44 26.77 11.14
N GLY A 89 -17.54 25.77 11.13
CA GLY A 89 -16.60 25.54 10.04
C GLY A 89 -17.29 25.18 8.72
N MET A 90 -18.34 24.34 8.76
CA MET A 90 -19.19 24.04 7.60
C MET A 90 -19.99 25.25 7.12
N ALA A 91 -20.48 26.10 8.02
CA ALA A 91 -21.18 27.32 7.67
C ALA A 91 -20.25 28.37 7.03
N VAL A 92 -19.00 28.47 7.50
CA VAL A 92 -17.96 29.31 6.88
C VAL A 92 -17.52 28.72 5.54
N LEU A 93 -17.39 27.39 5.41
CA LEU A 93 -17.11 26.74 4.12
C LEU A 93 -18.25 26.97 3.12
N LEU A 94 -19.51 26.86 3.56
CA LEU A 94 -20.70 27.15 2.75
C LEU A 94 -20.78 28.63 2.37
N LEU A 95 -20.43 29.56 3.26
CA LEU A 95 -20.35 30.98 2.93
C LEU A 95 -19.20 31.29 1.97
N VAL A 96 -18.05 30.63 2.08
CA VAL A 96 -16.93 30.78 1.15
C VAL A 96 -17.26 30.16 -0.22
N VAL A 97 -17.95 29.02 -0.25
CA VAL A 97 -18.45 28.40 -1.51
C VAL A 97 -19.52 29.27 -2.15
N VAL A 98 -20.46 29.83 -1.37
CA VAL A 98 -21.48 30.74 -1.89
C VAL A 98 -20.85 32.04 -2.38
N VAL A 99 -19.88 32.63 -1.67
CA VAL A 99 -19.15 33.84 -2.12
C VAL A 99 -18.27 33.55 -3.34
N ALA A 100 -17.75 32.34 -3.49
CA ALA A 100 -17.04 31.92 -4.71
C ALA A 100 -17.98 31.76 -5.92
N GLU A 101 -19.26 31.45 -5.72
CA GLU A 101 -20.26 31.34 -6.79
C GLU A 101 -20.88 32.69 -7.20
N VAL A 102 -20.89 33.73 -6.35
CA VAL A 102 -21.43 35.06 -6.73
C VAL A 102 -20.42 35.93 -7.52
N GLY A 103 -19.24 35.40 -7.82
CA GLY A 103 -18.21 36.06 -8.63
C GLY A 103 -18.06 35.53 -10.05
N ALA A 104 -18.86 34.55 -10.47
CA ALA A 104 -18.80 34.00 -11.83
C ALA A 104 -19.76 34.75 -12.76
N ASP A 105 -19.20 35.31 -13.82
CA ASP A 105 -19.94 35.88 -14.95
C ASP A 105 -20.90 34.81 -15.51
N PRO A 106 -22.23 35.05 -15.59
CA PRO A 106 -23.20 34.03 -16.01
C PRO A 106 -23.05 33.53 -17.45
N PHE A 107 -22.09 34.06 -18.21
CA PHE A 107 -21.75 33.62 -19.56
C PHE A 107 -20.58 32.64 -19.65
N ILE A 108 -19.93 32.26 -18.54
CA ILE A 108 -18.81 31.30 -18.56
C ILE A 108 -19.29 29.91 -18.15
N LEU A 109 -19.53 29.06 -19.15
CA LEU A 109 -19.81 27.63 -18.95
C LEU A 109 -18.66 26.96 -18.16
N PRO A 110 -18.94 26.03 -17.23
CA PRO A 110 -17.89 25.31 -16.52
C PRO A 110 -17.03 24.53 -17.53
N LYS A 111 -15.70 24.64 -17.40
CA LYS A 111 -14.72 23.83 -18.14
C LYS A 111 -14.99 22.34 -17.86
N LYS A 112 -15.67 21.67 -18.79
CA LYS A 112 -15.83 20.21 -18.82
C LYS A 112 -15.13 19.68 -20.06
N ASP A 113 -14.64 18.45 -19.96
CA ASP A 113 -14.07 17.68 -21.06
C ASP A 113 -15.23 17.11 -21.92
N TYR A 114 -15.74 17.88 -22.89
CA TYR A 114 -16.87 17.47 -23.73
C TYR A 114 -16.38 16.54 -24.86
N CYS A 115 -15.54 17.04 -25.75
CA CYS A 115 -14.95 16.26 -26.85
C CYS A 115 -13.83 15.33 -26.36
N ARG A 116 -13.07 15.71 -25.32
CA ARG A 116 -11.92 14.92 -24.83
C ARG A 116 -12.30 13.53 -24.31
N ASN A 117 -13.48 13.40 -23.69
CA ASN A 117 -13.99 12.10 -23.22
C ASN A 117 -14.47 11.17 -24.35
N ARG A 118 -14.43 11.64 -25.60
CA ARG A 118 -14.72 10.87 -26.80
C ARG A 118 -13.44 10.35 -27.48
N LEU A 119 -12.27 10.40 -26.85
CA LEU A 119 -11.04 9.79 -27.36
C LEU A 119 -10.69 8.47 -26.63
N PRO A 120 -10.17 7.43 -27.31
CA PRO A 120 -9.94 7.32 -28.75
C PRO A 120 -11.19 6.73 -29.46
N SER A 121 -12.21 7.54 -29.72
CA SER A 121 -13.43 7.12 -30.45
C SER A 121 -13.43 7.71 -31.88
N PRO A 122 -14.40 7.37 -32.75
CA PRO A 122 -14.45 7.88 -34.11
C PRO A 122 -14.74 9.39 -34.24
N CYS A 123 -15.15 10.07 -33.16
CA CYS A 123 -15.32 11.53 -33.16
C CYS A 123 -14.00 12.28 -33.36
N CYS A 124 -14.05 13.51 -33.90
CA CYS A 124 -12.89 14.28 -34.39
C CYS A 124 -12.19 13.66 -35.64
N ARG A 125 -12.94 13.10 -36.59
CA ARG A 125 -12.42 12.60 -37.89
C ARG A 125 -13.04 13.37 -39.05
N ASP A 126 -12.35 13.36 -40.19
CA ASP A 126 -12.85 13.93 -41.45
C ASP A 126 -14.25 13.40 -41.81
N GLY A 127 -15.26 14.27 -41.70
CA GLY A 127 -16.67 14.00 -41.97
C GLY A 127 -17.62 14.35 -40.82
N ARG A 128 -18.85 14.70 -41.18
CA ARG A 128 -19.95 14.93 -40.23
C ARG A 128 -20.44 13.61 -39.61
N ASP A 129 -20.60 13.60 -38.29
CA ASP A 129 -21.10 12.48 -37.49
C ASP A 129 -22.09 12.99 -36.44
N ASP A 130 -23.39 12.88 -36.74
CA ASP A 130 -24.47 13.35 -35.85
C ASP A 130 -24.51 12.61 -34.49
N ASP A 131 -23.85 11.44 -34.37
CA ASP A 131 -23.71 10.71 -33.09
C ASP A 131 -22.59 11.30 -32.18
N CYS A 132 -21.77 12.22 -32.71
CA CYS A 132 -20.71 12.94 -31.98
C CYS A 132 -21.21 14.21 -31.29
N THR A 133 -22.38 14.14 -30.67
CA THR A 133 -22.98 15.23 -29.88
C THR A 133 -22.80 15.05 -28.37
N VAL A 134 -22.75 16.15 -27.62
CA VAL A 134 -22.65 16.17 -26.15
C VAL A 134 -23.70 17.11 -25.56
N PRO A 135 -24.52 16.66 -24.59
CA PRO A 135 -25.49 17.54 -23.94
C PRO A 135 -24.79 18.63 -23.13
N ILE A 136 -25.20 19.89 -23.34
CA ILE A 136 -24.80 21.06 -22.54
C ILE A 136 -26.08 21.74 -22.06
N SER A 137 -26.38 21.66 -20.76
CA SER A 137 -27.61 22.20 -20.18
C SER A 137 -28.87 21.63 -20.87
N ASP A 138 -29.62 22.46 -21.58
CA ASP A 138 -30.86 22.19 -22.32
C ASP A 138 -30.64 22.08 -23.84
N THR A 139 -29.39 22.18 -24.30
CA THR A 139 -29.00 22.03 -25.70
C THR A 139 -27.97 20.89 -25.88
N VAL A 140 -27.56 20.65 -27.14
CA VAL A 140 -26.47 19.74 -27.50
C VAL A 140 -25.40 20.52 -28.24
N CYS A 141 -24.15 20.13 -28.04
CA CYS A 141 -23.01 20.64 -28.80
C CYS A 141 -22.36 19.53 -29.64
N TYR A 142 -21.60 19.93 -30.66
CA TYR A 142 -20.98 19.03 -31.63
C TYR A 142 -19.46 18.90 -31.46
N CYS A 143 -18.92 17.70 -31.68
CA CYS A 143 -17.50 17.34 -31.62
C CYS A 143 -16.95 16.77 -32.96
N ASP A 144 -17.49 17.22 -34.09
CA ASP A 144 -17.21 16.73 -35.45
C ASP A 144 -17.02 17.88 -36.45
N ASP A 145 -16.87 17.57 -37.74
CA ASP A 145 -16.56 18.53 -38.80
C ASP A 145 -17.68 19.54 -39.09
N PHE A 146 -18.87 19.38 -38.52
CA PHE A 146 -19.89 20.44 -38.50
C PHE A 146 -19.31 21.76 -37.98
N CYS A 147 -18.37 21.68 -37.04
CA CYS A 147 -17.66 22.81 -36.48
C CYS A 147 -16.58 23.43 -37.39
N LEU A 148 -16.38 22.91 -38.60
CA LEU A 148 -15.41 23.40 -39.59
C LEU A 148 -16.05 24.09 -40.81
N GLU A 149 -17.37 24.01 -40.98
CA GLU A 149 -18.06 24.62 -42.12
C GLU A 149 -18.14 26.14 -41.94
N GLU A 150 -17.23 26.91 -42.57
CA GLU A 150 -17.29 28.37 -42.59
C GLU A 150 -18.49 28.84 -43.44
N ASN A 151 -19.44 29.57 -42.84
CA ASN A 151 -20.41 30.34 -43.62
C ASN A 151 -19.70 31.57 -44.21
N GLU A 152 -19.80 31.77 -45.54
CA GLU A 152 -19.17 32.88 -46.25
C GLU A 152 -19.65 34.28 -45.78
N ASP A 153 -20.74 34.35 -45.00
CA ASP A 153 -21.42 35.59 -44.64
C ASP A 153 -21.03 36.22 -43.28
N ASP A 154 -20.30 35.51 -42.39
CA ASP A 154 -19.99 36.02 -41.03
C ASP A 154 -18.48 36.01 -40.72
N LYS A 155 -17.76 36.98 -41.27
CA LYS A 155 -16.28 37.11 -41.13
C LYS A 155 -15.77 37.75 -39.84
N GLU A 156 -16.62 37.96 -38.82
CA GLU A 156 -16.18 38.69 -37.62
C GLU A 156 -16.47 38.01 -36.26
N ASN A 157 -17.01 36.79 -36.23
CA ASN A 157 -17.11 36.02 -34.97
C ASN A 157 -17.18 34.51 -35.22
N SER A 158 -16.06 33.85 -35.48
CA SER A 158 -15.97 32.42 -35.84
C SER A 158 -16.02 31.46 -34.63
N ASN A 159 -17.00 31.69 -33.74
CA ASN A 159 -17.48 30.68 -32.80
C ASN A 159 -18.84 30.21 -33.30
N HIS A 160 -18.89 29.04 -33.95
CA HIS A 160 -20.16 28.36 -34.17
C HIS A 160 -20.79 28.09 -32.80
N ASP A 161 -21.95 28.70 -32.53
CA ASP A 161 -22.62 28.65 -31.22
C ASP A 161 -22.98 27.21 -30.78
N ASP A 162 -23.05 26.27 -31.74
CA ASP A 162 -23.39 24.87 -31.51
C ASP A 162 -22.16 23.96 -31.28
N CYS A 163 -20.93 24.50 -31.35
CA CYS A 163 -19.72 23.71 -31.14
C CYS A 163 -19.39 23.51 -29.66
N CYS A 164 -18.91 22.31 -29.32
CA CYS A 164 -18.49 22.08 -27.94
C CYS A 164 -17.31 23.00 -27.57
N PRO A 165 -17.28 23.57 -26.34
CA PRO A 165 -16.27 24.55 -25.95
C PRO A 165 -14.81 24.07 -26.06
N ASP A 166 -14.57 22.76 -26.00
CA ASP A 166 -13.25 22.14 -26.13
C ASP A 166 -12.99 21.55 -27.53
N PHE A 167 -13.89 21.72 -28.51
CA PHE A 167 -13.75 21.17 -29.87
C PHE A 167 -12.45 21.60 -30.55
N ARG A 168 -12.17 22.92 -30.59
CA ARG A 168 -10.95 23.44 -31.23
C ARG A 168 -9.68 22.96 -30.51
N GLU A 169 -9.71 22.87 -29.18
CA GLU A 169 -8.59 22.36 -28.37
C GLU A 169 -8.34 20.86 -28.61
N VAL A 170 -9.41 20.06 -28.66
CA VAL A 170 -9.35 18.60 -28.66
C VAL A 170 -9.29 18.01 -30.06
N CYS A 171 -10.13 18.47 -30.99
CA CYS A 171 -10.22 17.94 -32.35
C CYS A 171 -9.25 18.65 -33.31
N LEU A 172 -8.97 19.95 -33.11
CA LEU A 172 -8.06 20.73 -33.98
C LEU A 172 -6.69 21.03 -33.38
N GLY A 173 -6.48 20.77 -32.09
CA GLY A 173 -5.24 21.12 -31.39
C GLY A 173 -4.97 22.63 -31.30
N GLN A 174 -5.99 23.47 -31.51
CA GLN A 174 -5.88 24.94 -31.47
C GLN A 174 -6.13 25.47 -30.06
N ILE A 175 -5.31 26.42 -29.60
CA ILE A 175 -5.44 27.02 -28.27
C ILE A 175 -6.14 28.38 -28.40
N PRO A 176 -7.14 28.72 -27.55
CA PRO A 176 -7.80 30.02 -27.58
C PRO A 176 -6.83 31.19 -27.30
N ASP A 177 -6.94 32.28 -28.05
CA ASP A 177 -6.07 33.48 -27.95
C ASP A 177 -6.05 34.13 -26.55
N THR A 178 -7.09 33.90 -25.75
CA THR A 178 -7.21 34.37 -24.35
C THR A 178 -6.10 33.87 -23.42
N TYR A 179 -5.34 32.84 -23.79
CA TYR A 179 -4.18 32.39 -22.99
C TYR A 179 -2.93 33.26 -23.17
N PHE A 180 -2.89 34.09 -24.21
CA PHE A 180 -1.74 34.95 -24.53
C PHE A 180 -1.92 36.41 -24.08
N THR A 181 -3.08 36.78 -23.52
CA THR A 181 -3.30 38.15 -23.04
C THR A 181 -2.44 38.47 -21.82
N GLY A 182 -1.39 39.28 -22.02
CA GLY A 182 -0.53 39.82 -20.95
C GLY A 182 0.71 39.00 -20.60
N ARG A 183 1.06 37.99 -21.40
CA ARG A 183 2.27 37.17 -21.22
C ARG A 183 3.15 37.25 -22.47
N GLU A 184 4.45 37.43 -22.28
CA GLU A 184 5.41 37.51 -23.40
C GLU A 184 5.33 36.25 -24.27
N GLU A 185 5.40 36.42 -25.58
CA GLU A 185 5.45 35.34 -26.57
C GLU A 185 6.61 34.38 -26.20
N GLY A 186 6.33 33.09 -26.00
CA GLY A 186 7.32 32.11 -25.51
C GLY A 186 7.37 31.89 -23.99
N SER A 187 6.50 32.53 -23.20
CA SER A 187 6.49 32.36 -21.72
C SER A 187 5.66 31.17 -21.21
N VAL A 188 5.11 30.34 -22.08
CA VAL A 188 4.29 29.17 -21.72
C VAL A 188 4.57 27.98 -22.61
N CYS A 189 4.53 26.77 -22.05
CA CYS A 189 4.70 25.52 -22.78
C CYS A 189 3.42 24.70 -22.73
N ILE A 190 3.26 23.75 -23.65
CA ILE A 190 2.08 22.88 -23.70
C ILE A 190 2.52 21.44 -23.44
N HIS A 191 1.84 20.78 -22.50
CA HIS A 191 2.06 19.37 -22.19
C HIS A 191 0.73 18.65 -21.95
N ASN A 192 0.47 17.58 -22.71
CA ASN A 192 -0.78 16.79 -22.62
C ASN A 192 -2.05 17.68 -22.66
N GLY A 193 -2.07 18.68 -23.54
CA GLY A 193 -3.20 19.61 -23.69
C GLY A 193 -3.35 20.61 -22.53
N LYS A 194 -2.36 20.72 -21.63
CA LYS A 194 -2.34 21.73 -20.56
C LYS A 194 -1.27 22.79 -20.82
N VAL A 195 -1.64 24.04 -20.56
CA VAL A 195 -0.72 25.18 -20.61
C VAL A 195 0.07 25.23 -19.30
N LEU A 196 1.39 25.23 -19.41
CA LEU A 196 2.36 25.34 -18.32
C LEU A 196 2.98 26.74 -18.34
N ALA A 197 3.15 27.35 -17.17
CA ALA A 197 3.94 28.57 -17.06
C ALA A 197 5.44 28.29 -17.31
N ALA A 198 6.21 29.28 -17.75
CA ALA A 198 7.67 29.18 -17.76
C ALA A 198 8.22 28.76 -16.38
N GLY A 199 9.29 27.98 -16.39
CA GLY A 199 9.94 27.45 -15.20
C GLY A 199 9.92 25.93 -15.09
N GLN A 200 10.26 25.43 -13.90
CA GLN A 200 10.43 24.01 -13.63
C GLN A 200 9.09 23.35 -13.26
N HIS A 201 8.83 22.18 -13.86
CA HIS A 201 7.67 21.33 -13.61
C HIS A 201 8.11 19.88 -13.44
N THR A 202 7.49 19.15 -12.53
CA THR A 202 7.75 17.72 -12.34
C THR A 202 6.57 16.92 -12.85
N PHE A 203 6.83 16.00 -13.79
CA PHE A 203 5.83 15.01 -14.24
C PHE A 203 6.26 13.62 -13.80
N ASN A 204 5.51 13.06 -12.85
CA ASN A 204 5.88 11.83 -12.15
C ASN A 204 7.28 11.96 -11.52
N CYS A 205 8.30 11.31 -12.07
CA CYS A 205 9.68 11.35 -11.59
C CYS A 205 10.62 12.20 -12.45
N ASN A 206 10.13 12.72 -13.58
CA ASN A 206 10.94 13.47 -14.53
C ASN A 206 10.79 14.96 -14.27
N GLU A 207 11.92 15.63 -14.13
CA GLU A 207 12.00 17.08 -14.07
C GLU A 207 11.98 17.66 -15.49
N CYS A 208 11.18 18.71 -15.69
CA CYS A 208 11.01 19.39 -16.96
C CYS A 208 11.21 20.89 -16.80
N LEU A 209 11.87 21.51 -17.76
CA LEU A 209 12.04 22.95 -17.86
C LEU A 209 11.21 23.47 -19.03
N CYS A 210 10.32 24.41 -18.75
CA CYS A 210 9.62 25.20 -19.75
C CYS A 210 10.36 26.54 -19.93
N GLU A 211 10.99 26.73 -21.08
CA GLU A 211 11.74 27.93 -21.45
C GLU A 211 11.52 28.22 -22.94
N ASP A 212 11.28 29.49 -23.30
CA ASP A 212 11.04 29.95 -24.67
C ASP A 212 9.96 29.15 -25.45
N GLY A 213 8.91 28.73 -24.74
CA GLY A 213 7.79 27.96 -25.30
C GLY A 213 8.11 26.48 -25.54
N GLN A 214 9.35 26.05 -25.28
CA GLN A 214 9.80 24.68 -25.39
C GLN A 214 9.86 24.00 -24.03
N LEU A 215 9.18 22.85 -23.91
CA LEU A 215 9.30 21.98 -22.74
C LEU A 215 10.39 20.95 -23.00
N THR A 216 11.44 20.95 -22.17
CA THR A 216 12.49 19.93 -22.18
C THR A 216 12.39 19.11 -20.91
N CYS A 217 12.24 17.80 -21.03
CA CYS A 217 12.06 16.88 -19.91
C CYS A 217 13.22 15.89 -19.82
N GLU A 218 13.49 15.42 -18.60
CA GLU A 218 14.20 14.17 -18.40
C GLU A 218 13.41 12.99 -19.01
N GLU A 219 14.12 11.98 -19.50
CA GLU A 219 13.55 10.76 -20.09
C GLU A 219 13.80 9.53 -19.20
N ASP A 220 13.88 9.72 -17.88
CA ASP A 220 14.07 8.61 -16.96
C ASP A 220 12.81 7.74 -16.84
N GLN A 221 13.02 6.44 -16.69
CA GLN A 221 11.96 5.51 -16.34
C GLN A 221 11.57 5.71 -14.88
N CYS A 222 10.29 5.92 -14.61
CA CYS A 222 9.77 6.03 -13.24
C CYS A 222 9.43 4.66 -12.64
N LEU A 223 9.50 4.53 -11.32
CA LEU A 223 9.08 3.30 -10.63
C LEU A 223 7.59 3.02 -10.79
N VAL A 224 6.77 4.08 -10.71
CA VAL A 224 5.35 4.00 -10.98
C VAL A 224 5.11 4.36 -12.43
N ASP A 225 4.74 3.36 -13.22
CA ASP A 225 4.37 3.49 -14.62
C ASP A 225 2.89 3.11 -14.78
N GLU A 226 2.04 4.11 -15.03
CA GLU A 226 0.61 3.89 -15.19
C GLU A 226 0.26 3.04 -16.41
N VAL A 227 1.03 3.15 -17.49
CA VAL A 227 0.83 2.35 -18.70
C VAL A 227 1.11 0.88 -18.40
N LEU A 228 2.21 0.61 -17.68
CA LEU A 228 2.55 -0.72 -17.22
C LEU A 228 1.49 -1.29 -16.26
N ILE A 229 1.00 -0.48 -15.30
CA ILE A 229 -0.09 -0.88 -14.40
C ILE A 229 -1.31 -1.32 -15.22
N ARG A 230 -1.79 -0.49 -16.14
CA ARG A 230 -2.97 -0.79 -16.98
C ARG A 230 -2.74 -2.03 -17.84
N SER A 231 -1.55 -2.16 -18.44
CA SER A 231 -1.18 -3.31 -19.26
C SER A 231 -1.21 -4.63 -18.47
N VAL A 232 -0.69 -4.63 -17.24
CA VAL A 232 -0.75 -5.80 -16.36
C VAL A 232 -2.19 -6.09 -15.93
N GLN A 233 -2.97 -5.07 -15.57
CA GLN A 233 -4.36 -5.26 -15.15
C GLN A 233 -5.24 -5.84 -16.26
N GLN A 234 -5.13 -5.32 -17.49
CA GLN A 234 -5.85 -5.81 -18.67
C GLN A 234 -5.47 -7.27 -19.01
N ASN A 235 -4.24 -7.68 -18.72
CA ASN A 235 -3.73 -9.03 -18.99
C ASN A 235 -3.63 -9.92 -17.73
N SER A 236 -4.25 -9.52 -16.63
CA SER A 236 -4.04 -10.15 -15.31
C SER A 236 -4.38 -11.64 -15.29
N LEU A 237 -5.46 -12.05 -15.97
CA LEU A 237 -5.84 -13.46 -16.09
C LEU A 237 -4.77 -14.31 -16.80
N ARG A 238 -4.13 -13.75 -17.83
CA ARG A 238 -3.06 -14.42 -18.57
C ARG A 238 -1.75 -14.41 -17.80
N ARG A 239 -1.46 -13.31 -17.09
CA ARG A 239 -0.23 -13.15 -16.30
C ARG A 239 -0.28 -13.93 -14.99
N GLY A 240 -1.46 -14.17 -14.42
CA GLY A 240 -1.63 -14.86 -13.14
C GLY A 240 -1.44 -13.95 -11.92
N TRP A 241 -1.27 -12.64 -12.12
CA TRP A 241 -1.08 -11.66 -11.06
C TRP A 241 -1.62 -10.28 -11.45
N THR A 242 -1.81 -9.41 -10.47
CA THR A 242 -2.34 -8.04 -10.65
C THR A 242 -1.38 -6.99 -10.12
N SER A 243 -1.48 -5.78 -10.68
CA SER A 243 -0.67 -4.63 -10.28
C SER A 243 -1.48 -3.51 -9.64
N THR A 244 -0.82 -2.65 -8.88
CA THR A 244 -1.39 -1.44 -8.27
C THR A 244 -0.37 -0.32 -8.20
N ASN A 245 -0.86 0.91 -8.04
CA ASN A 245 -0.03 2.06 -7.71
C ASN A 245 0.29 2.04 -6.20
N TYR A 246 1.55 2.26 -5.86
CA TYR A 246 2.02 2.49 -4.50
C TYR A 246 2.53 3.92 -4.36
N SER A 247 1.85 4.72 -3.52
CA SER A 247 2.24 6.12 -3.26
C SER A 247 3.67 6.25 -2.77
N MET A 248 4.17 5.27 -2.02
CA MET A 248 5.56 5.26 -1.55
C MET A 248 6.59 5.24 -2.67
N PHE A 249 6.24 4.82 -3.90
CA PHE A 249 7.14 4.79 -5.06
C PHE A 249 6.88 5.93 -6.06
N TRP A 250 5.83 6.73 -5.86
CA TRP A 250 5.51 7.83 -6.76
C TRP A 250 6.62 8.88 -6.80
N GLY A 251 6.93 9.38 -7.99
CA GLY A 251 7.96 10.41 -8.18
C GLY A 251 9.40 9.94 -8.05
N ARG A 252 9.65 8.65 -7.83
CA ARG A 252 11.00 8.07 -7.75
C ARG A 252 11.38 7.41 -9.09
N LYS A 253 12.66 7.52 -9.46
CA LYS A 253 13.20 6.93 -10.69
C LYS A 253 13.41 5.43 -10.50
N LEU A 254 13.25 4.64 -11.57
CA LEU A 254 13.45 3.18 -11.57
C LEU A 254 14.85 2.80 -11.09
N ARG A 255 15.88 3.54 -11.53
CA ARG A 255 17.26 3.33 -11.12
C ARG A 255 17.44 3.46 -9.61
N GLU A 256 16.79 4.43 -8.98
CA GLU A 256 16.82 4.63 -7.53
C GLU A 256 16.12 3.49 -6.80
N GLY A 257 14.94 3.06 -7.29
CA GLY A 257 14.24 1.92 -6.71
C GLY A 257 15.04 0.63 -6.81
N LEU A 258 15.65 0.35 -7.97
CA LEU A 258 16.54 -0.81 -8.11
C LEU A 258 17.72 -0.71 -7.14
N ALA A 259 18.39 0.43 -7.03
CA ALA A 259 19.52 0.60 -6.12
C ALA A 259 19.12 0.46 -4.63
N LEU A 260 18.07 1.16 -4.20
CA LEU A 260 17.75 1.35 -2.79
C LEU A 260 16.71 0.36 -2.23
N ARG A 261 15.92 -0.31 -3.09
CA ARG A 261 14.97 -1.35 -2.67
C ARG A 261 15.49 -2.77 -2.90
N THR A 262 16.39 -3.04 -3.85
CA THR A 262 16.86 -4.41 -4.11
C THR A 262 18.22 -4.75 -3.51
N GLY A 263 19.17 -3.81 -3.48
CA GLY A 263 20.34 -3.76 -2.59
C GLY A 263 21.27 -4.98 -2.46
N THR A 264 21.09 -6.06 -3.21
CA THR A 264 21.90 -7.27 -3.08
C THR A 264 22.88 -7.33 -4.23
N PHE A 265 24.15 -7.61 -3.95
CA PHE A 265 25.12 -7.89 -5.01
C PHE A 265 25.14 -9.38 -5.35
N LEU A 266 25.51 -9.70 -6.59
CA LEU A 266 25.76 -11.09 -6.97
C LEU A 266 26.83 -11.67 -6.05
N PRO A 267 26.63 -12.88 -5.49
CA PRO A 267 27.63 -13.52 -4.65
C PRO A 267 28.97 -13.63 -5.36
N GLN A 268 30.06 -13.51 -4.61
CA GLN A 268 31.40 -13.73 -5.15
C GLN A 268 31.52 -15.15 -5.73
N THR A 269 32.38 -15.34 -6.72
CA THR A 269 32.53 -16.62 -7.45
C THR A 269 32.68 -17.83 -6.53
N MET A 270 33.44 -17.71 -5.44
CA MET A 270 33.64 -18.80 -4.48
C MET A 270 32.34 -19.13 -3.72
N THR A 271 31.61 -18.10 -3.29
CA THR A 271 30.29 -18.22 -2.64
C THR A 271 29.26 -18.80 -3.60
N TYR A 272 29.22 -18.28 -4.83
CA TYR A 272 28.30 -18.73 -5.87
C TYR A 272 28.56 -20.19 -6.27
N ASN A 273 29.82 -20.63 -6.25
CA ASN A 273 30.21 -22.00 -6.60
C ASN A 273 30.30 -22.95 -5.39
N MET A 274 29.85 -22.53 -4.20
CA MET A 274 29.74 -23.44 -3.06
C MET A 274 28.94 -24.69 -3.45
N LYS A 275 29.50 -25.86 -3.14
CA LYS A 275 28.85 -27.14 -3.40
C LYS A 275 27.51 -27.17 -2.64
N PRO A 276 26.37 -27.31 -3.32
CA PRO A 276 25.09 -27.33 -2.65
C PRO A 276 24.94 -28.59 -1.80
N ASN A 277 24.27 -28.45 -0.67
CA ASN A 277 23.80 -29.56 0.14
C ASN A 277 22.64 -30.24 -0.59
N LEU A 278 22.89 -31.45 -1.06
CA LEU A 278 21.87 -32.35 -1.58
C LEU A 278 21.15 -32.98 -0.39
N LEU A 279 19.85 -32.74 -0.27
CA LEU A 279 19.04 -33.34 0.77
C LEU A 279 18.48 -34.69 0.29
N ARG A 280 17.93 -35.46 1.23
CA ARG A 280 17.19 -36.69 0.95
C ARG A 280 15.75 -36.49 1.44
N PRO A 281 14.94 -35.70 0.70
CA PRO A 281 13.60 -35.37 1.13
C PRO A 281 12.71 -36.61 1.15
N ASP A 282 11.87 -36.72 2.17
CA ASP A 282 10.75 -37.67 2.15
C ASP A 282 9.57 -37.03 1.40
N LEU A 283 9.45 -37.37 0.12
CA LEU A 283 8.44 -36.77 -0.77
C LEU A 283 7.00 -37.00 -0.30
N GLN A 284 6.75 -38.06 0.48
CA GLN A 284 5.40 -38.34 1.01
C GLN A 284 5.01 -37.36 2.13
N ARG A 285 6.00 -36.75 2.77
CA ARG A 285 5.81 -35.80 3.87
C ARG A 285 5.79 -34.34 3.41
N ILE A 286 6.10 -34.06 2.15
CA ILE A 286 6.01 -32.70 1.58
C ILE A 286 4.55 -32.45 1.17
N PRO A 287 3.78 -31.63 1.90
CA PRO A 287 2.40 -31.32 1.53
C PRO A 287 2.35 -30.46 0.25
N MET A 288 1.18 -30.45 -0.39
CA MET A 288 0.94 -29.62 -1.58
C MET A 288 1.04 -28.11 -1.28
N GLU A 289 0.67 -27.72 -0.06
CA GLU A 289 0.75 -26.36 0.45
C GLU A 289 1.36 -26.37 1.85
N PHE A 290 2.16 -25.36 2.15
CA PHE A 290 2.79 -25.18 3.44
C PHE A 290 3.06 -23.71 3.69
N ASP A 291 2.84 -23.28 4.92
CA ASP A 291 3.20 -21.95 5.39
C ASP A 291 3.81 -22.06 6.79
N ALA A 292 5.10 -21.74 6.91
CA ALA A 292 5.82 -21.82 8.18
C ALA A 292 5.14 -21.00 9.29
N ARG A 293 4.46 -19.91 8.92
CA ARG A 293 3.76 -19.01 9.87
C ARG A 293 2.55 -19.68 10.53
N HIS A 294 1.97 -20.68 9.88
CA HIS A 294 0.78 -21.39 10.36
C HIS A 294 1.09 -22.82 10.82
N LYS A 295 2.37 -23.20 10.88
CA LYS A 295 2.78 -24.49 11.43
C LYS A 295 2.59 -24.45 12.96
N PRO A 296 1.78 -25.37 13.55
CA PRO A 296 1.45 -25.32 14.98
C PRO A 296 2.68 -25.29 15.90
N GLU A 297 3.74 -26.01 15.55
CA GLU A 297 4.97 -26.05 16.34
C GLU A 297 5.77 -24.74 16.31
N TRP A 298 5.48 -23.85 15.34
CA TRP A 298 6.19 -22.59 15.11
C TRP A 298 5.31 -21.35 15.29
N GLU A 299 4.14 -21.50 15.92
CA GLU A 299 3.23 -20.40 16.19
C GLU A 299 3.94 -19.28 16.98
N GLY A 300 3.96 -18.06 16.42
CA GLY A 300 4.63 -16.90 17.02
C GLY A 300 6.17 -16.90 16.93
N LEU A 301 6.79 -17.90 16.28
CA LEU A 301 8.25 -17.97 16.12
C LEU A 301 8.75 -17.37 14.80
N ILE A 302 7.90 -17.35 13.77
CA ILE A 302 8.22 -16.77 12.47
C ILE A 302 8.00 -15.26 12.49
N SER A 303 9.06 -14.51 12.19
CA SER A 303 9.04 -13.06 12.10
C SER A 303 8.12 -12.55 10.98
N GLY A 304 7.50 -11.39 11.24
CA GLY A 304 6.71 -10.65 10.26
C GLY A 304 7.56 -9.99 9.17
N VAL A 305 6.92 -9.20 8.30
CA VAL A 305 7.60 -8.41 7.27
C VAL A 305 8.13 -7.12 7.87
N ARG A 306 9.38 -6.79 7.55
CA ARG A 306 10.04 -5.52 7.93
C ARG A 306 10.17 -4.59 6.72
N ASP A 307 10.56 -3.35 6.96
CA ASP A 307 10.79 -2.34 5.92
C ASP A 307 12.22 -1.82 5.96
N GLN A 308 12.96 -2.02 4.87
CA GLN A 308 14.31 -1.50 4.68
C GLN A 308 14.32 0.00 4.32
N GLY A 309 13.16 0.60 4.07
CA GLY A 309 13.07 1.98 3.59
C GLY A 309 13.83 2.21 2.29
N TRP A 310 14.44 3.38 2.15
CA TRP A 310 15.23 3.79 0.99
C TRP A 310 16.72 3.51 1.19
N CYS A 311 17.03 2.31 1.66
CA CYS A 311 18.39 1.84 1.82
C CYS A 311 18.52 0.39 1.34
N GLY A 312 19.37 0.17 0.32
CA GLY A 312 19.58 -1.11 -0.36
C GLY A 312 20.17 -2.17 0.56
N THR A 313 19.35 -2.75 1.42
CA THR A 313 19.81 -3.57 2.55
C THR A 313 19.08 -4.89 2.65
N SER A 314 18.38 -5.31 1.59
CA SER A 314 17.67 -6.59 1.57
C SER A 314 18.56 -7.78 1.90
N TRP A 315 19.82 -7.78 1.44
CA TRP A 315 20.83 -8.79 1.76
C TRP A 315 21.03 -8.97 3.28
N ALA A 316 20.93 -7.88 4.05
CA ALA A 316 21.01 -7.88 5.49
C ALA A 316 19.68 -8.29 6.12
N PHE A 317 18.58 -7.67 5.70
CA PHE A 317 17.24 -7.97 6.21
C PHE A 317 16.87 -9.44 6.05
N SER A 318 16.99 -10.00 4.84
CA SER A 318 16.65 -11.41 4.59
C SER A 318 17.55 -12.37 5.35
N SER A 319 18.84 -12.04 5.52
CA SER A 319 19.77 -12.89 6.29
C SER A 319 19.39 -12.90 7.77
N LEU A 320 19.12 -11.72 8.35
CA LEU A 320 18.75 -11.61 9.75
C LEU A 320 17.37 -12.19 10.04
N ASP A 321 16.39 -12.01 9.16
CA ASP A 321 15.05 -12.58 9.32
C ASP A 321 15.12 -14.12 9.32
N VAL A 322 15.90 -14.72 8.41
CA VAL A 322 16.12 -16.17 8.38
C VAL A 322 16.88 -16.64 9.63
N ALA A 323 17.94 -15.94 10.04
CA ALA A 323 18.69 -16.28 11.23
C ALA A 323 17.82 -16.24 12.50
N GLN A 324 17.02 -15.18 12.62
CA GLN A 324 16.07 -14.98 13.71
C GLN A 324 15.05 -16.10 13.75
N ASP A 325 14.33 -16.35 12.65
CA ASP A 325 13.28 -17.37 12.60
C ASP A 325 13.81 -18.74 13.02
N ARG A 326 14.98 -19.13 12.50
CA ARG A 326 15.58 -20.43 12.79
C ARG A 326 16.09 -20.54 14.23
N GLU A 327 16.64 -19.46 14.78
CA GLU A 327 17.02 -19.42 16.19
C GLU A 327 15.80 -19.54 17.11
N MET A 328 14.68 -18.91 16.76
CA MET A 328 13.44 -19.01 17.52
C MET A 328 12.82 -20.41 17.42
N ILE A 329 12.80 -21.01 16.23
CA ILE A 329 12.36 -22.40 16.00
C ILE A 329 13.17 -23.37 16.87
N LEU A 330 14.49 -23.19 16.95
CA LEU A 330 15.37 -24.10 17.69
C LEU A 330 15.34 -23.87 19.20
N SER A 331 15.22 -22.62 19.65
CA SER A 331 15.21 -22.27 21.07
C SER A 331 13.83 -22.39 21.73
N GLY A 332 12.76 -22.29 20.94
CA GLY A 332 11.38 -22.17 21.43
C GLY A 332 11.10 -20.84 22.15
N GLN A 333 11.96 -19.84 22.01
CA GLN A 333 11.79 -18.52 22.63
C GLN A 333 10.99 -17.59 21.72
N SER A 334 10.27 -16.64 22.32
CA SER A 334 9.50 -15.62 21.61
C SER A 334 10.38 -14.78 20.70
N SER A 335 9.85 -14.38 19.54
CA SER A 335 10.57 -13.63 18.50
C SER A 335 11.33 -12.41 19.04
N VAL A 336 12.65 -12.39 18.83
CA VAL A 336 13.52 -11.23 19.06
C VAL A 336 13.80 -10.55 17.73
N ILE A 337 13.72 -9.22 17.62
CA ILE A 337 14.04 -8.55 16.34
C ILE A 337 15.53 -8.26 16.32
N LEU A 338 16.27 -8.87 15.38
CA LEU A 338 17.72 -8.66 15.26
C LEU A 338 18.06 -7.32 14.57
N SER A 339 19.10 -6.66 15.08
CA SER A 339 19.55 -5.35 14.60
C SER A 339 20.22 -5.43 13.25
N VAL A 340 19.53 -4.96 12.22
CA VAL A 340 20.13 -4.74 10.90
C VAL A 340 21.11 -3.60 10.96
N GLN A 341 20.83 -2.57 11.77
CA GLN A 341 21.69 -1.41 11.84
C GLN A 341 23.10 -1.73 12.34
N GLU A 342 23.23 -2.58 13.36
CA GLU A 342 24.55 -3.00 13.84
C GLU A 342 25.33 -3.70 12.72
N LEU A 343 24.68 -4.62 11.99
CA LEU A 343 25.31 -5.29 10.86
C LEU A 343 25.83 -4.27 9.84
N LEU A 344 25.00 -3.32 9.42
CA LEU A 344 25.37 -2.31 8.42
C LEU A 344 26.51 -1.40 8.90
N SER A 345 26.40 -0.91 10.13
CA SER A 345 27.35 0.07 10.68
C SER A 345 28.69 -0.55 11.05
N CYS A 346 28.71 -1.82 11.45
CA CYS A 346 29.88 -2.49 12.01
C CYS A 346 30.50 -3.57 11.12
N THR A 347 29.89 -3.90 9.97
CA THR A 347 30.49 -4.85 9.03
C THR A 347 31.78 -4.34 8.39
N PHE A 348 32.65 -5.28 8.01
CA PHE A 348 33.83 -5.02 7.20
C PHE A 348 33.84 -5.95 5.98
N PRO A 349 34.04 -5.44 4.75
CA PRO A 349 34.28 -4.04 4.39
C PRO A 349 33.08 -3.13 4.68
N LYS A 350 33.34 -1.82 4.86
CA LYS A 350 32.27 -0.84 5.09
C LYS A 350 31.29 -0.82 3.91
N VAL A 351 30.01 -0.67 4.22
CA VAL A 351 28.91 -0.64 3.25
C VAL A 351 28.16 0.69 3.34
N ASN A 352 27.36 0.99 2.31
CA ASN A 352 26.42 2.09 2.29
C ASN A 352 25.05 1.56 1.80
N CYS A 353 24.10 2.46 1.56
CA CYS A 353 22.77 2.10 1.10
C CYS A 353 22.69 1.62 -0.37
N GLN A 354 23.81 1.48 -1.09
CA GLN A 354 23.82 1.01 -2.49
C GLN A 354 23.90 -0.52 -2.61
N GLY A 355 24.10 -1.23 -1.50
CA GLY A 355 24.00 -2.68 -1.48
C GLY A 355 25.10 -3.38 -0.68
N GLY A 356 24.99 -4.70 -0.66
CA GLY A 356 25.97 -5.56 -0.01
C GLY A 356 25.84 -7.02 -0.39
N TYR A 357 26.77 -7.81 0.15
CA TYR A 357 26.96 -9.22 -0.15
C TYR A 357 26.35 -10.09 0.96
N MET A 358 25.57 -11.10 0.60
CA MET A 358 24.96 -12.03 1.57
C MET A 358 26.04 -12.77 2.38
N GLU A 359 27.18 -13.10 1.78
CA GLU A 359 28.31 -13.72 2.48
C GLU A 359 28.90 -12.83 3.59
N HIS A 360 28.85 -11.51 3.44
CA HIS A 360 29.29 -10.60 4.50
C HIS A 360 28.31 -10.63 5.66
N ALA A 361 26.99 -10.70 5.39
CA ALA A 361 25.98 -10.83 6.45
C ALA A 361 26.17 -12.12 7.24
N TRP A 362 26.26 -13.26 6.54
CA TRP A 362 26.46 -14.56 7.19
C TRP A 362 27.81 -14.67 7.89
N GLY A 363 28.88 -14.10 7.32
CA GLY A 363 30.19 -14.02 7.96
C GLY A 363 30.15 -13.20 9.26
N PHE A 364 29.44 -12.08 9.26
CA PHE A 364 29.27 -11.25 10.46
C PHE A 364 28.46 -11.97 11.53
N LEU A 365 27.32 -12.58 11.17
CA LEU A 365 26.47 -13.35 12.08
C LEU A 365 27.23 -14.51 12.72
N LYS A 366 28.05 -15.23 11.94
CA LYS A 366 28.88 -16.33 12.45
C LYS A 366 29.97 -15.83 13.42
N ASN A 367 30.73 -14.82 13.02
CA ASN A 367 31.96 -14.46 13.74
C ASN A 367 31.69 -13.51 14.91
N LEU A 368 30.89 -12.49 14.69
CA LEU A 368 30.63 -11.40 15.65
C LEU A 368 29.25 -11.50 16.27
N GLY A 369 28.24 -11.86 15.48
CA GLY A 369 26.83 -11.83 15.88
C GLY A 369 26.26 -10.42 15.95
N VAL A 370 24.93 -10.34 15.99
CA VAL A 370 24.16 -9.10 16.07
C VAL A 370 23.35 -9.05 17.36
N MET A 371 23.13 -7.87 17.89
CA MET A 371 22.23 -7.63 19.01
C MET A 371 20.78 -7.44 18.57
N GLU A 372 19.88 -7.22 19.52
CA GLU A 372 18.49 -6.88 19.24
C GLU A 372 18.38 -5.42 18.75
N GLU A 373 17.42 -5.20 17.86
CA GLU A 373 17.11 -3.91 17.25
C GLU A 373 16.85 -2.82 18.30
N THR A 374 16.26 -3.14 19.45
CA THR A 374 16.06 -2.19 20.55
C THR A 374 17.35 -1.64 21.14
N CYS A 375 18.46 -2.36 20.98
CA CYS A 375 19.79 -1.93 21.44
C CYS A 375 20.56 -1.13 20.39
N TYR A 376 20.22 -1.33 19.12
CA TYR A 376 20.81 -0.61 18.00
C TYR A 376 19.73 -0.39 16.92
N PRO A 377 18.92 0.67 17.05
CA PRO A 377 17.76 0.90 16.19
C PRO A 377 18.13 1.19 14.74
N TYR A 378 17.30 0.74 13.81
CA TYR A 378 17.44 1.02 12.38
C TYR A 378 17.08 2.46 12.02
N THR A 379 18.08 3.17 11.50
CA THR A 379 17.96 4.57 11.05
C THR A 379 18.22 4.71 9.56
N SER A 380 19.02 3.80 8.98
CA SER A 380 19.53 3.92 7.60
C SER A 380 18.43 3.96 6.54
N GLY A 381 17.29 3.30 6.78
CA GLY A 381 16.16 3.29 5.84
C GLY A 381 15.49 4.66 5.66
N SER A 382 15.65 5.57 6.64
CA SER A 382 15.10 6.92 6.60
C SER A 382 16.14 7.99 6.27
N SER A 383 17.40 7.78 6.68
CA SER A 383 18.50 8.72 6.42
C SER A 383 19.19 8.51 5.08
N GLU A 384 18.88 7.40 4.39
CA GLU A 384 19.58 6.93 3.18
C GLU A 384 21.12 6.86 3.36
N ASN A 385 21.56 6.71 4.60
CA ASN A 385 22.96 6.74 5.01
C ASN A 385 23.23 5.73 6.12
N VAL A 386 24.38 5.07 6.07
CA VAL A 386 24.83 4.11 7.08
C VAL A 386 25.77 4.81 8.07
N PRO A 387 25.34 5.08 9.32
CA PRO A 387 26.22 5.67 10.32
C PRO A 387 27.38 4.75 10.68
N SER A 388 28.47 5.33 11.18
CA SER A 388 29.62 4.57 11.66
C SER A 388 29.28 3.70 12.87
N CYS A 389 29.94 2.56 13.01
CA CYS A 389 29.79 1.66 14.16
C CYS A 389 29.99 2.38 15.50
N SER A 390 28.90 2.52 16.28
CA SER A 390 28.99 2.88 17.70
C SER A 390 29.34 1.65 18.53
N ARG A 391 30.27 1.82 19.48
CA ARG A 391 30.65 0.81 20.48
C ARG A 391 29.87 0.94 21.79
N GLU A 392 29.01 1.94 21.91
CA GLU A 392 28.28 2.24 23.16
C GLU A 392 27.16 1.23 23.45
N SER A 393 26.70 0.48 22.44
CA SER A 393 25.63 -0.54 22.55
C SER A 393 26.11 -1.92 23.03
N ASN A 394 27.33 -2.05 23.58
CA ASN A 394 27.97 -3.33 23.91
C ASN A 394 27.34 -4.12 25.08
N HIS A 395 26.27 -3.63 25.71
CA HIS A 395 25.65 -4.27 26.86
C HIS A 395 24.55 -5.29 26.51
N CYS A 396 24.16 -5.38 25.24
CA CYS A 396 23.12 -6.30 24.81
C CYS A 396 23.67 -7.67 24.40
N LYS A 397 22.86 -8.71 24.62
CA LYS A 397 23.14 -10.07 24.17
C LYS A 397 23.32 -10.08 22.64
N LYS A 398 24.37 -10.77 22.18
CA LYS A 398 24.60 -11.02 20.76
C LYS A 398 24.11 -12.41 20.36
N TYR A 399 23.49 -12.47 19.20
CA TYR A 399 22.99 -13.67 18.54
C TYR A 399 23.93 -14.03 17.40
N LYS A 400 24.42 -15.27 17.42
CA LYS A 400 25.34 -15.83 16.42
C LYS A 400 24.72 -17.04 15.75
N THR A 401 25.14 -17.31 14.53
CA THR A 401 24.70 -18.47 13.77
C THR A 401 25.84 -19.45 13.50
N GLU A 402 25.51 -20.69 13.16
CA GLU A 402 26.45 -21.59 12.51
C GLU A 402 26.78 -21.09 11.09
N PRO A 403 27.78 -21.66 10.39
CA PRO A 403 28.05 -21.33 9.00
C PRO A 403 26.82 -21.57 8.11
N ALA A 404 26.49 -20.56 7.30
CA ALA A 404 25.48 -20.71 6.26
C ALA A 404 25.92 -21.73 5.21
N TYR A 405 24.96 -22.42 4.62
CA TYR A 405 25.17 -23.39 3.55
C TYR A 405 24.16 -23.18 2.43
N ARG A 406 24.56 -23.59 1.22
CA ARG A 406 23.71 -23.54 0.03
C ARG A 406 22.86 -24.80 -0.08
N ILE A 407 21.58 -24.64 -0.34
CA ILE A 407 20.66 -25.74 -0.67
C ILE A 407 20.77 -26.03 -2.17
N SER A 408 20.54 -27.28 -2.56
CA SER A 408 20.44 -27.62 -3.98
C SER A 408 19.29 -26.87 -4.68
N THR A 409 19.39 -26.76 -6.00
CA THR A 409 18.37 -26.11 -6.84
C THR A 409 17.12 -26.98 -7.04
N LYS A 410 17.03 -28.14 -6.38
CA LYS A 410 15.85 -28.99 -6.45
C LYS A 410 14.74 -28.39 -5.59
N VAL A 411 13.56 -28.26 -6.17
CA VAL A 411 12.37 -27.72 -5.50
C VAL A 411 12.08 -28.50 -4.22
N GLU A 412 12.20 -29.83 -4.27
CA GLU A 412 11.90 -30.73 -3.15
C GLU A 412 12.91 -30.56 -2.00
N ASP A 413 14.18 -30.25 -2.30
CA ASP A 413 15.19 -29.97 -1.28
C ASP A 413 14.87 -28.65 -0.57
N ILE A 414 14.49 -27.62 -1.32
CA ILE A 414 14.09 -26.32 -0.75
C ILE A 414 12.82 -26.48 0.10
N GLN A 415 11.80 -27.19 -0.40
CA GLN A 415 10.57 -27.48 0.35
C GLN A 415 10.88 -28.25 1.64
N TRP A 416 11.72 -29.27 1.56
CA TRP A 416 12.09 -30.09 2.70
C TRP A 416 12.83 -29.28 3.76
N GLU A 417 13.81 -28.48 3.36
CA GLU A 417 14.53 -27.60 4.28
C GLU A 417 13.56 -26.63 5.00
N ILE A 418 12.65 -26.01 4.26
CA ILE A 418 11.65 -25.10 4.85
C ILE A 418 10.71 -25.86 5.80
N LEU A 419 10.30 -27.07 5.44
CA LEU A 419 9.39 -27.90 6.24
C LEU A 419 9.98 -28.30 7.58
N THR A 420 11.26 -28.67 7.59
CA THR A 420 11.91 -29.28 8.76
C THR A 420 12.69 -28.27 9.60
N GLU A 421 13.33 -27.29 8.98
CA GLU A 421 14.26 -26.36 9.65
C GLU A 421 13.81 -24.89 9.60
N GLY A 422 12.74 -24.57 8.86
CA GLY A 422 12.17 -23.23 8.78
C GLY A 422 12.67 -22.40 7.59
N PRO A 423 12.28 -21.11 7.52
CA PRO A 423 12.48 -20.26 6.35
C PRO A 423 13.92 -20.22 5.81
N VAL A 424 14.06 -19.93 4.52
CA VAL A 424 15.34 -19.90 3.80
C VAL A 424 15.52 -18.56 3.10
N GLN A 425 16.77 -18.17 2.85
CA GLN A 425 17.09 -16.97 2.09
C GLN A 425 17.26 -17.33 0.62
N ALA A 426 16.63 -16.60 -0.28
CA ALA A 426 16.81 -16.76 -1.72
C ALA A 426 17.33 -15.48 -2.37
N LEU A 427 18.08 -15.65 -3.45
CA LEU A 427 18.49 -14.57 -4.36
C LEU A 427 17.59 -14.61 -5.60
N MET A 428 17.11 -13.46 -6.04
CA MET A 428 16.33 -13.33 -7.27
C MET A 428 16.65 -12.05 -8.03
N THR A 429 16.33 -12.05 -9.31
CA THR A 429 16.33 -10.85 -10.16
C THR A 429 15.03 -10.09 -10.02
N VAL A 430 15.11 -8.78 -9.81
CA VAL A 430 13.95 -7.89 -9.79
C VAL A 430 13.85 -7.13 -11.11
N HIS A 431 12.66 -7.19 -11.69
CA HIS A 431 12.25 -6.41 -12.86
C HIS A 431 11.34 -5.26 -12.40
N ARG A 432 11.17 -4.25 -13.26
CA ARG A 432 10.40 -3.03 -12.92
C ARG A 432 8.96 -3.32 -12.51
N ASP A 433 8.33 -4.35 -13.06
CA ASP A 433 6.93 -4.67 -12.85
C ASP A 433 6.66 -5.32 -11.47
N LEU A 434 7.68 -5.92 -10.84
CA LEU A 434 7.56 -6.42 -9.46
C LEU A 434 7.27 -5.30 -8.46
N PHE A 435 7.80 -4.08 -8.64
CA PHE A 435 7.50 -2.95 -7.76
C PHE A 435 5.99 -2.68 -7.67
N LEU A 436 5.26 -3.00 -8.73
CA LEU A 436 3.83 -2.76 -8.87
C LEU A 436 2.98 -3.97 -8.46
N TYR A 437 3.59 -5.09 -8.08
CA TYR A 437 2.88 -6.31 -7.69
C TYR A 437 1.88 -6.05 -6.57
N LYS A 438 0.65 -6.55 -6.73
CA LYS A 438 -0.43 -6.48 -5.73
C LYS A 438 -0.80 -7.85 -5.18
N SER A 439 -1.12 -8.81 -6.05
CA SER A 439 -1.58 -10.14 -5.67
C SER A 439 -1.49 -11.15 -6.81
N GLY A 440 -1.63 -12.44 -6.49
CA GLY A 440 -1.58 -13.56 -7.44
C GLY A 440 -0.18 -14.13 -7.59
N VAL A 441 0.03 -15.07 -8.50
CA VAL A 441 1.34 -15.71 -8.71
C VAL A 441 2.14 -14.92 -9.74
N TYR A 442 3.12 -14.17 -9.25
CA TYR A 442 4.05 -13.43 -10.08
C TYR A 442 4.88 -14.39 -10.95
N ASN A 443 4.96 -14.06 -12.24
CA ASN A 443 5.85 -14.68 -13.20
C ASN A 443 6.75 -13.60 -13.79
N CYS A 444 8.02 -13.93 -13.95
CA CYS A 444 9.00 -12.96 -14.40
C CYS A 444 8.82 -12.68 -15.88
N PRO A 445 9.00 -11.43 -16.33
CA PRO A 445 8.97 -11.09 -17.74
C PRO A 445 9.94 -11.98 -18.52
N GLN A 446 9.48 -12.56 -19.62
CA GLN A 446 10.37 -13.19 -20.58
C GLN A 446 11.05 -12.08 -21.40
N THR A 447 12.11 -11.52 -20.82
CA THR A 447 13.17 -10.75 -21.50
C THR A 447 12.70 -9.76 -22.58
N ASP A 448 12.46 -8.51 -22.18
CA ASP A 448 12.83 -7.39 -23.04
C ASP A 448 14.31 -7.08 -22.73
N ALA A 449 15.19 -7.26 -23.71
CA ALA A 449 16.64 -7.14 -23.55
C ALA A 449 17.14 -5.74 -23.12
N GLN A 450 16.22 -4.77 -23.01
CA GLN A 450 16.49 -3.38 -22.63
C GLN A 450 16.07 -3.01 -21.20
N ASP A 451 15.39 -3.89 -20.46
CA ASP A 451 14.97 -3.56 -19.10
C ASP A 451 16.13 -3.70 -18.10
N ILE A 452 16.42 -2.62 -17.38
CA ILE A 452 17.37 -2.64 -16.27
C ILE A 452 16.81 -3.47 -15.12
N THR A 453 17.65 -4.33 -14.56
CA THR A 453 17.29 -5.23 -13.45
C THR A 453 18.31 -5.12 -12.33
N ALA A 454 17.95 -5.60 -11.15
CA ALA A 454 18.87 -5.69 -10.03
C ALA A 454 18.65 -6.97 -9.22
N MET A 455 19.69 -7.41 -8.52
CA MET A 455 19.57 -8.55 -7.62
C MET A 455 18.92 -8.12 -6.32
N HIS A 456 18.13 -9.03 -5.76
CA HIS A 456 17.42 -8.86 -4.50
C HIS A 456 17.45 -10.15 -3.70
N SER A 457 17.53 -10.02 -2.38
CA SER A 457 17.46 -11.17 -1.49
C SER A 457 16.20 -11.10 -0.64
N VAL A 458 15.52 -12.24 -0.55
CA VAL A 458 14.20 -12.39 0.04
C VAL A 458 14.16 -13.64 0.92
N ARG A 459 13.13 -13.75 1.77
CA ARG A 459 12.94 -14.91 2.65
C ARG A 459 11.76 -15.75 2.16
N ILE A 460 12.00 -17.02 1.83
CA ILE A 460 10.94 -17.97 1.46
C ILE A 460 10.41 -18.64 2.73
N VAL A 461 9.10 -18.56 2.95
CA VAL A 461 8.43 -19.06 4.16
C VAL A 461 7.46 -20.21 3.90
N GLY A 462 7.18 -20.53 2.64
CA GLY A 462 6.19 -21.55 2.29
C GLY A 462 6.00 -21.73 0.80
N TRP A 463 5.01 -22.53 0.43
CA TRP A 463 4.62 -22.78 -0.96
C TRP A 463 3.15 -23.17 -1.03
N GLY A 464 2.59 -23.13 -2.22
CA GLY A 464 1.24 -23.62 -2.47
C GLY A 464 0.94 -23.84 -3.94
N VAL A 465 -0.33 -24.03 -4.24
CA VAL A 465 -0.83 -24.19 -5.60
C VAL A 465 -2.07 -23.35 -5.80
N GLU A 466 -2.04 -22.47 -6.78
CA GLU A 466 -3.19 -21.68 -7.17
C GLU A 466 -3.98 -22.44 -8.23
N TYR A 467 -5.24 -22.74 -7.92
CA TYR A 467 -6.14 -23.42 -8.84
C TYR A 467 -7.00 -22.41 -9.59
N SER A 468 -7.13 -22.62 -10.89
CA SER A 468 -8.02 -21.86 -11.75
C SER A 468 -8.92 -22.81 -12.53
N SER A 469 -10.16 -22.40 -12.77
CA SER A 469 -11.06 -23.13 -13.68
C SER A 469 -10.65 -22.99 -15.16
N MET A 470 -9.83 -21.99 -15.48
CA MET A 470 -9.47 -21.63 -16.85
C MET A 470 -8.06 -22.10 -17.26
N TYR A 471 -7.18 -22.36 -16.31
CA TYR A 471 -5.77 -22.66 -16.57
C TYR A 471 -5.26 -23.80 -15.68
N ALA A 472 -4.12 -24.39 -16.08
CA ALA A 472 -3.45 -25.40 -15.28
C ALA A 472 -3.07 -24.85 -13.89
N PRO A 473 -3.10 -25.68 -12.83
CA PRO A 473 -2.71 -25.25 -11.49
C PRO A 473 -1.29 -24.69 -11.47
N VAL A 474 -1.12 -23.50 -10.88
CA VAL A 474 0.16 -22.80 -10.82
C VAL A 474 0.78 -23.00 -9.45
N LYS A 475 1.94 -23.66 -9.40
CA LYS A 475 2.72 -23.82 -8.17
C LYS A 475 3.44 -22.51 -7.85
N TYR A 476 3.48 -22.13 -6.58
CA TYR A 476 4.17 -20.92 -6.14
C TYR A 476 4.98 -21.13 -4.85
N TRP A 477 5.96 -20.25 -4.64
CA TRP A 477 6.60 -19.98 -3.36
C TRP A 477 5.88 -18.82 -2.66
N VAL A 478 5.78 -18.86 -1.33
CA VAL A 478 5.35 -17.74 -0.49
C VAL A 478 6.60 -17.04 0.01
N VAL A 479 6.75 -15.76 -0.31
CA VAL A 479 7.97 -15.02 -0.09
C VAL A 479 7.68 -13.77 0.74
N ALA A 480 8.40 -13.58 1.82
CA ALA A 480 8.41 -12.36 2.62
C ALA A 480 9.41 -11.37 1.98
N ASN A 481 8.92 -10.19 1.64
CA ASN A 481 9.73 -9.08 1.14
C ASN A 481 10.25 -8.22 2.33
N SER A 482 11.06 -7.20 2.04
CA SER A 482 11.59 -6.22 3.00
C SER A 482 11.15 -4.80 2.68
N TRP A 483 9.99 -4.61 2.04
CA TRP A 483 9.44 -3.30 1.64
C TRP A 483 8.21 -2.89 2.45
N GLY A 484 8.08 -3.43 3.67
CA GLY A 484 6.97 -3.14 4.56
C GLY A 484 5.67 -3.86 4.21
N THR A 485 4.72 -3.82 5.15
CA THR A 485 3.45 -4.57 5.07
C THR A 485 2.44 -3.93 4.12
N THR A 486 2.64 -2.69 3.69
CA THR A 486 1.73 -1.99 2.76
C THR A 486 1.91 -2.42 1.31
N TRP A 487 3.00 -3.12 1.00
CA TRP A 487 3.30 -3.61 -0.34
C TRP A 487 2.82 -5.05 -0.54
N GLY A 488 2.30 -5.38 -1.73
CA GLY A 488 1.87 -6.73 -2.09
C GLY A 488 0.77 -7.30 -1.18
N GLU A 489 0.88 -8.58 -0.87
CA GLU A 489 -0.05 -9.31 0.00
C GLU A 489 0.41 -9.20 1.48
N ASN A 490 0.25 -8.00 2.07
CA ASN A 490 0.71 -7.67 3.44
C ASN A 490 2.23 -7.79 3.62
N GLY A 491 3.00 -7.36 2.63
CA GLY A 491 4.46 -7.47 2.58
C GLY A 491 4.97 -8.79 1.99
N PHE A 492 4.07 -9.70 1.66
CA PHE A 492 4.38 -10.96 0.99
C PHE A 492 4.06 -10.88 -0.49
N PHE A 493 4.65 -11.80 -1.26
CA PHE A 493 4.25 -12.07 -2.63
C PHE A 493 4.36 -13.56 -2.93
N LYS A 494 3.64 -13.99 -3.96
CA LYS A 494 3.77 -15.33 -4.52
C LYS A 494 4.53 -15.25 -5.83
N ILE A 495 5.48 -16.16 -6.02
CA ILE A 495 6.26 -16.27 -7.27
C ILE A 495 6.25 -17.71 -7.75
N GLN A 496 6.18 -17.89 -9.07
CA GLN A 496 6.06 -19.21 -9.69
C GLN A 496 7.21 -20.14 -9.27
N ARG A 497 6.84 -21.35 -8.84
CA ARG A 497 7.73 -22.40 -8.35
C ARG A 497 7.90 -23.51 -9.39
N GLY A 498 9.11 -24.05 -9.49
CA GLY A 498 9.49 -25.15 -10.37
C GLY A 498 9.89 -24.73 -11.78
N THR A 499 9.93 -23.42 -12.04
CA THR A 499 10.41 -22.83 -13.30
C THR A 499 11.65 -21.97 -13.10
N ASN A 500 12.19 -21.92 -11.87
CA ASN A 500 13.26 -21.01 -11.47
C ASN A 500 12.96 -19.55 -11.86
N ALA A 501 11.72 -19.11 -11.65
CA ALA A 501 11.28 -17.75 -11.99
C ALA A 501 12.20 -16.71 -11.34
N CYS A 502 12.72 -15.77 -12.14
CA CYS A 502 13.68 -14.74 -11.71
C CYS A 502 14.93 -15.31 -11.03
N GLY A 503 15.28 -16.58 -11.29
CA GLY A 503 16.43 -17.23 -10.67
C GLY A 503 16.25 -17.58 -9.19
N ILE A 504 15.04 -17.45 -8.61
CA ILE A 504 14.80 -17.59 -7.16
C ILE A 504 15.21 -18.96 -6.58
N GLU A 505 15.28 -20.00 -7.40
CA GLU A 505 15.66 -21.36 -6.98
C GLU A 505 17.17 -21.64 -7.21
N SER A 506 17.88 -20.73 -7.87
CA SER A 506 19.29 -20.91 -8.26
C SER A 506 20.24 -20.82 -7.07
N PHE A 507 19.97 -19.90 -6.14
CA PHE A 507 20.88 -19.61 -5.04
C PHE A 507 20.09 -19.38 -3.75
N VAL A 508 19.91 -20.47 -3.02
CA VAL A 508 19.19 -20.50 -1.75
C VAL A 508 20.15 -20.87 -0.63
N LEU A 509 20.17 -20.03 0.41
CA LEU A 509 20.98 -20.20 1.60
C LEU A 509 20.10 -20.52 2.81
N ALA A 510 20.65 -21.35 3.68
CA ALA A 510 20.10 -21.70 4.96
C ALA A 510 21.19 -21.72 6.02
N VAL A 511 20.78 -21.75 7.28
CA VAL A 511 21.67 -21.86 8.42
C VAL A 511 21.07 -22.81 9.45
N ARG A 512 21.90 -23.54 10.18
CA ARG A 512 21.44 -24.24 11.38
C ARG A 512 21.52 -23.25 12.54
N GLY A 513 20.48 -23.11 13.34
CA GLY A 513 20.63 -22.37 14.60
C GLY A 513 21.55 -23.14 15.55
N ARG A 514 22.02 -22.44 16.59
CA ARG A 514 23.07 -22.95 17.46
C ARG A 514 22.43 -23.67 18.64
N LYS A 515 22.67 -24.98 18.77
CA LYS A 515 22.15 -25.76 19.93
C LYS A 515 22.79 -25.37 21.26
N ASP A 516 23.91 -24.66 21.23
CA ASP A 516 24.64 -24.25 22.43
C ASP A 516 23.96 -23.03 23.08
N ARG A 517 22.99 -23.39 23.92
CA ARG A 517 22.40 -22.59 24.99
C ARG A 517 23.45 -21.85 25.80
N MET A 518 23.07 -20.65 26.22
CA MET A 518 23.45 -20.04 27.49
C MET A 518 24.95 -20.03 27.80
N VAL A 519 25.59 -18.90 27.49
CA VAL A 519 26.59 -18.38 28.44
C VAL A 519 25.87 -17.40 29.34
#